data_AF-Q56PH4-F1
#
_entry.id   AF-Q56PH4-F1
#
_cell.length_a   1.000
_cell.length_b   1.000
_cell.length_c   1.000
_cell.angle_alpha   90.00
_cell.angle_beta   90.00
_cell.angle_gamma   90.00
#
_symmetry.space_group_name_H-M   'P 1'
#
loop_
_entity.id
_entity.type
_entity.pdbx_description
1 polymer ?
#
loop_
_entity_poly.entity_id
_entity_poly.type
_entity_poly.pdbx_seq_one_letter_code
_entity_poly.pdbx_strand_id
1 'polypeptide(L)'
;RQFLEVAWEALEDAGHPPEKFDGPIGVYAGCGMGSYFYFNICSNRDLVDNTGMFLLRHTGNDKDFLSTRLSHILDLRGPSLNIQTACSTSLVATHYAAQALLNGECDMAIAGGVTIELPQNRGYLYKDGEILSPDGHCHAFDHRAQGTVFGSGAGTVVLRRLQDAIDDGDHIWAVIKGTAVNNDGADKAGYLAPSVGGQAAAIAEAQAMAGITADTVDYVEC
;
A
#
# COMPACT_ATOMS: atom_id res chain seq x y z
N ARG A 1 -3.76 10.14 9.00
CA ARG A 1 -2.83 11.21 9.43
C ARG A 1 -1.47 10.95 8.82
N GLN A 2 -0.74 9.92 9.27
CA GLN A 2 0.57 9.56 8.70
C GLN A 2 0.58 9.42 7.17
N PHE A 3 -0.44 8.78 6.58
CA PHE A 3 -0.55 8.71 5.11
C PHE A 3 -0.69 10.07 4.41
N LEU A 4 -1.35 11.05 5.04
CA LEU A 4 -1.49 12.40 4.49
C LEU A 4 -0.14 13.12 4.51
N GLU A 5 0.61 13.00 5.60
CA GLU A 5 1.94 13.59 5.76
C GLU A 5 2.90 13.00 4.73
N VAL A 6 2.98 11.67 4.62
CA VAL A 6 3.88 10.99 3.67
C VAL A 6 3.48 11.24 2.21
N ALA A 7 2.18 11.32 1.90
CA ALA A 7 1.73 11.69 0.56
C ALA A 7 2.10 13.14 0.19
N TRP A 8 2.03 14.06 1.15
CA TRP A 8 2.48 15.44 0.96
C TRP A 8 3.99 15.50 0.70
N GLU A 9 4.79 14.84 1.54
CA GLU A 9 6.24 14.74 1.36
C GLU A 9 6.62 14.13 0.00
N ALA A 10 5.88 13.12 -0.46
CA ALA A 10 6.13 12.50 -1.76
C ALA A 10 5.81 13.44 -2.94
N LEU A 11 4.79 14.30 -2.83
CA LEU A 11 4.49 15.33 -3.84
C LEU A 11 5.55 16.44 -3.84
N GLU A 12 6.05 16.82 -2.66
CA GLU A 12 7.18 17.75 -2.54
C GLU A 12 8.46 17.17 -3.16
N ASP A 13 8.78 15.90 -2.88
CA ASP A 13 9.93 15.19 -3.46
C ASP A 13 9.82 15.08 -4.99
N ALA A 14 8.61 14.81 -5.50
CA ALA A 14 8.33 14.78 -6.94
C ALA A 14 8.40 16.17 -7.61
N GLY A 15 8.44 17.26 -6.84
CA GLY A 15 8.43 18.63 -7.37
C GLY A 15 7.05 19.09 -7.87
N HIS A 16 5.99 18.35 -7.55
CA HIS A 16 4.63 18.59 -8.05
C HIS A 16 3.64 18.79 -6.90
N PRO A 17 3.69 19.93 -6.19
CA PRO A 17 2.63 20.26 -5.25
C PRO A 17 1.31 20.40 -6.01
N PRO A 18 0.17 19.91 -5.47
CA PRO A 18 -1.09 19.79 -6.21
C PRO A 18 -1.56 21.08 -6.88
N GLU A 19 -1.35 22.23 -6.24
CA GLU A 19 -1.75 23.53 -6.75
C GLU A 19 -0.95 24.03 -7.96
N LYS A 20 0.14 23.36 -8.33
CA LYS A 20 0.99 23.69 -9.48
C LYS A 20 0.95 22.64 -10.59
N PHE A 21 0.22 21.55 -10.39
CA PHE A 21 0.13 20.48 -11.38
C PHE A 21 -1.12 20.66 -12.25
N ASP A 22 -0.92 20.73 -13.55
CA ASP A 22 -2.02 20.78 -14.52
C ASP A 22 -2.47 19.35 -14.84
N GLY A 23 -3.58 18.91 -14.24
CA GLY A 23 -4.23 17.64 -14.57
C GLY A 23 -4.81 16.90 -13.38
N PRO A 24 -5.67 15.88 -13.61
CA PRO A 24 -6.17 15.01 -12.57
C PRO A 24 -5.07 14.18 -11.91
N ILE A 25 -4.92 14.35 -10.59
CA ILE A 25 -4.09 13.50 -9.73
C ILE A 25 -4.96 12.40 -9.11
N GLY A 26 -4.64 11.13 -9.39
CA GLY A 26 -5.29 9.96 -8.81
C GLY A 26 -4.66 9.53 -7.47
N VAL A 27 -5.43 8.83 -6.63
CA VAL A 27 -4.99 8.28 -5.34
C VAL A 27 -5.40 6.82 -5.22
N TYR A 28 -4.43 5.94 -5.02
CA TYR A 28 -4.60 4.50 -4.87
C TYR A 28 -3.89 4.07 -3.61
N ALA A 29 -4.64 3.76 -2.56
CA ALA A 29 -4.01 3.52 -1.27
C ALA A 29 -4.76 2.51 -0.42
N GLY A 30 -4.06 1.91 0.52
CA GLY A 30 -4.68 1.10 1.55
C GLY A 30 -4.03 1.25 2.91
N CYS A 31 -4.67 0.67 3.91
CA CYS A 31 -4.15 0.69 5.26
C CYS A 31 -4.41 -0.60 6.02
N GLY A 32 -3.52 -0.88 6.98
CA GLY A 32 -3.65 -1.97 7.93
C GLY A 32 -4.88 -1.88 8.82
N MET A 33 -4.93 -2.71 9.87
CA MET A 33 -6.05 -2.69 10.81
C MET A 33 -6.15 -1.33 11.51
N GLY A 34 -7.39 -0.82 11.67
CA GLY A 34 -7.69 0.41 12.42
C GLY A 34 -7.54 0.24 13.94
N SER A 35 -6.35 -0.17 14.41
CA SER A 35 -6.05 -0.44 15.82
C SER A 35 -6.39 0.75 16.73
N TYR A 36 -6.18 1.99 16.25
CA TYR A 36 -6.49 3.22 16.99
C TYR A 36 -7.96 3.31 17.42
N PHE A 37 -8.89 2.85 16.58
CA PHE A 37 -10.31 2.85 16.90
C PHE A 37 -10.60 1.99 18.13
N TYR A 38 -10.07 0.77 18.16
CA TYR A 38 -10.32 -0.17 19.25
C TYR A 38 -9.64 0.25 20.55
N PHE A 39 -8.38 0.69 20.48
CA PHE A 39 -7.59 0.94 21.69
C PHE A 39 -7.78 2.34 22.28
N ASN A 40 -8.14 3.34 21.47
CA ASN A 40 -8.21 4.75 21.92
C ASN A 40 -9.59 5.40 21.75
N ILE A 41 -10.37 5.00 20.74
CA ILE A 41 -11.69 5.62 20.50
C ILE A 41 -12.76 4.91 21.32
N CYS A 42 -12.87 3.58 21.21
CA CYS A 42 -13.86 2.82 21.97
C CYS A 42 -13.66 2.90 23.49
N SER A 43 -12.44 3.16 23.95
CA SER A 43 -12.10 3.33 25.36
C SER A 43 -12.37 4.74 25.89
N ASN A 44 -12.62 5.73 25.02
CA ASN A 44 -12.88 7.12 25.40
C ASN A 44 -14.39 7.43 25.40
N ARG A 45 -15.03 7.20 26.56
CA ARG A 45 -16.48 7.37 26.73
C ARG A 45 -16.97 8.78 26.42
N ASP A 46 -16.26 9.79 26.90
CA ASP A 46 -16.65 11.19 26.69
C ASP A 46 -16.65 11.55 25.19
N LEU A 47 -15.66 11.08 24.43
CA LEU A 47 -15.61 11.29 22.99
C LEU A 47 -16.78 10.60 22.27
N VAL A 48 -17.07 9.36 22.68
CA VAL A 48 -18.16 8.55 22.12
C VAL A 48 -19.51 9.19 22.38
N ASP A 49 -19.78 9.63 23.61
CA ASP A 49 -21.06 10.23 23.99
C ASP A 49 -21.28 11.58 23.29
N ASN A 50 -20.22 12.36 23.07
CA ASN A 50 -20.32 13.67 22.42
C ASN A 50 -20.41 13.60 20.88
N THR A 51 -19.69 12.67 20.23
CA THR A 51 -19.60 12.61 18.76
C THR A 51 -20.52 11.56 18.15
N GLY A 52 -20.82 10.49 18.90
CA GLY A 52 -21.55 9.33 18.43
C GLY A 52 -20.65 8.29 17.73
N MET A 53 -20.88 7.02 18.05
CA MET A 53 -20.12 5.89 17.51
C MET A 53 -20.15 5.80 15.98
N PHE A 54 -21.26 6.20 15.35
CA PHE A 54 -21.40 6.14 13.90
C PHE A 54 -20.34 7.01 13.20
N LEU A 55 -20.22 8.28 13.57
CA LEU A 55 -19.26 9.20 12.97
C LEU A 55 -17.83 8.79 13.29
N LEU A 56 -17.55 8.43 14.54
CA LEU A 56 -16.22 8.02 14.98
C LEU A 56 -15.71 6.77 14.25
N ARG A 57 -16.57 5.75 14.10
CA ARG A 57 -16.23 4.54 13.35
C ARG A 57 -16.12 4.84 11.87
N HIS A 58 -17.19 5.37 11.29
CA HIS A 58 -17.38 5.44 9.84
C HIS A 58 -16.41 6.45 9.23
N THR A 59 -16.55 7.74 9.54
CA THR A 59 -15.73 8.76 8.86
C THR A 59 -14.33 8.85 9.43
N GLY A 60 -14.15 8.60 10.73
CA GLY A 60 -12.88 8.79 11.42
C GLY A 60 -11.88 7.65 11.27
N ASN A 61 -12.34 6.40 11.16
CA ASN A 61 -11.48 5.23 11.35
C ASN A 61 -11.76 4.07 10.39
N ASP A 62 -12.77 4.17 9.51
CA ASP A 62 -12.99 3.17 8.48
C ASP A 62 -11.97 3.32 7.35
N LYS A 63 -11.63 2.20 6.72
CA LYS A 63 -10.65 2.11 5.64
C LYS A 63 -11.13 2.86 4.39
N ASP A 64 -12.44 3.02 4.24
CA ASP A 64 -13.11 3.67 3.10
C ASP A 64 -12.75 5.16 2.93
N PHE A 65 -12.12 5.79 3.92
CA PHE A 65 -11.84 7.23 3.90
C PHE A 65 -10.36 7.57 3.80
N LEU A 66 -9.46 6.61 3.57
CA LEU A 66 -8.02 6.89 3.50
C LEU A 66 -7.69 7.73 2.25
N SER A 67 -7.98 7.22 1.06
CA SER A 67 -7.66 7.89 -0.21
C SER A 67 -8.53 9.13 -0.43
N THR A 68 -9.84 9.03 -0.18
CA THR A 68 -10.79 10.11 -0.43
C THR A 68 -10.57 11.31 0.47
N ARG A 69 -10.07 11.10 1.70
CA ARG A 69 -9.67 12.18 2.60
C ARG A 69 -8.42 12.91 2.09
N LEU A 70 -7.44 12.17 1.54
CA LEU A 70 -6.27 12.79 0.91
C LEU A 70 -6.72 13.66 -0.27
N SER A 71 -7.54 13.10 -1.17
CA SER A 71 -8.09 13.83 -2.32
C SER A 71 -8.87 15.07 -1.89
N HIS A 72 -9.69 14.96 -0.84
CA HIS A 72 -10.45 16.10 -0.33
C HIS A 72 -9.55 17.21 0.24
N ILE A 73 -8.54 16.86 1.03
CA ILE A 73 -7.67 17.84 1.69
C ILE A 73 -6.77 18.56 0.68
N LEU A 74 -6.31 17.86 -0.36
CA LEU A 74 -5.36 18.38 -1.35
C LEU A 74 -6.03 18.80 -2.68
N ASP A 75 -7.36 18.82 -2.76
CA ASP A 75 -8.14 19.10 -3.99
C ASP A 75 -7.71 18.25 -5.20
N LEU A 76 -7.48 16.95 -4.98
CA LEU A 76 -7.10 16.01 -6.05
C LEU A 76 -8.36 15.50 -6.76
N ARG A 77 -8.37 15.63 -8.09
CA ARG A 77 -9.58 15.41 -8.91
C ARG A 77 -9.53 14.19 -9.83
N GLY A 78 -8.48 13.37 -9.72
CA GLY A 78 -8.43 12.06 -10.38
C GLY A 78 -9.17 10.97 -9.58
N PRO A 79 -9.11 9.70 -10.03
CA PRO A 79 -9.72 8.59 -9.31
C PRO A 79 -9.16 8.45 -7.90
N SER A 80 -10.02 8.20 -6.90
CA SER A 80 -9.60 8.04 -5.50
C SER A 80 -10.13 6.72 -4.93
N LEU A 81 -9.26 5.71 -4.86
CA LEU A 81 -9.63 4.34 -4.53
C LEU A 81 -8.92 3.84 -3.27
N ASN A 82 -9.71 3.26 -2.37
CA ASN A 82 -9.18 2.46 -1.26
C ASN A 82 -9.04 1.02 -1.72
N ILE A 83 -7.83 0.48 -1.65
CA ILE A 83 -7.50 -0.89 -2.07
C ILE A 83 -7.07 -1.67 -0.84
N GLN A 84 -7.59 -2.89 -0.69
CA GLN A 84 -7.38 -3.73 0.48
C GLN A 84 -7.19 -5.19 0.05
N THR A 85 -5.94 -5.64 0.03
CA THR A 85 -5.56 -7.02 -0.36
C THR A 85 -4.62 -7.67 0.67
N ALA A 86 -4.75 -7.27 1.94
CA ALA A 86 -3.87 -7.68 3.03
C ALA A 86 -2.40 -7.30 2.78
N CYS A 87 -1.45 -8.23 2.86
CA CYS A 87 -0.02 -7.93 2.81
C CYS A 87 0.45 -7.32 1.47
N SER A 88 -0.26 -7.60 0.36
CA SER A 88 0.07 -7.06 -0.96
C SER A 88 -0.51 -5.68 -1.25
N THR A 89 -1.24 -5.09 -0.30
CA THR A 89 -2.10 -3.91 -0.53
C THR A 89 -1.41 -2.76 -1.24
N SER A 90 -0.23 -2.34 -0.79
CA SER A 90 0.48 -1.21 -1.39
C SER A 90 0.96 -1.51 -2.81
N LEU A 91 1.44 -2.72 -3.09
CA LEU A 91 1.90 -3.11 -4.43
C LEU A 91 0.73 -3.25 -5.41
N VAL A 92 -0.41 -3.75 -4.95
CA VAL A 92 -1.65 -3.77 -5.76
C VAL A 92 -2.14 -2.34 -6.03
N ALA A 93 -2.03 -1.44 -5.06
CA ALA A 93 -2.34 -0.03 -5.26
C ALA A 93 -1.43 0.61 -6.32
N THR A 94 -0.13 0.32 -6.29
CA THR A 94 0.82 0.71 -7.35
C THR A 94 0.47 0.15 -8.71
N HIS A 95 0.05 -1.13 -8.80
CA HIS A 95 -0.42 -1.73 -10.05
C HIS A 95 -1.59 -0.95 -10.65
N TYR A 96 -2.66 -0.71 -9.87
CA TYR A 96 -3.84 -0.01 -10.39
C TYR A 96 -3.59 1.48 -10.69
N ALA A 97 -2.70 2.13 -9.94
CA ALA A 97 -2.24 3.49 -10.27
C ALA A 97 -1.52 3.52 -11.62
N ALA A 98 -0.63 2.55 -11.88
CA ALA A 98 0.05 2.43 -13.17
C ALA A 98 -0.94 2.15 -14.31
N GLN A 99 -1.94 1.27 -14.10
CA GLN A 99 -2.98 1.03 -15.09
C GLN A 99 -3.80 2.29 -15.41
N ALA A 100 -4.19 3.05 -14.39
CA ALA A 100 -4.94 4.29 -14.58
C ALA A 100 -4.17 5.35 -15.36
N LEU A 101 -2.87 5.48 -15.11
CA LEU A 101 -1.99 6.36 -15.90
C LEU A 101 -1.90 5.93 -17.36
N LEU A 102 -1.74 4.62 -17.61
CA LEU A 102 -1.67 4.06 -18.96
C LEU A 102 -3.00 4.16 -19.73
N ASN A 103 -4.12 4.10 -19.01
CA ASN A 103 -5.46 4.26 -19.58
C ASN A 103 -5.90 5.73 -19.72
N GLY A 104 -5.09 6.69 -19.26
CA GLY A 104 -5.43 8.12 -19.33
C GLY A 104 -6.52 8.56 -18.36
N GLU A 105 -6.74 7.82 -17.27
CA GLU A 105 -7.70 8.20 -16.21
C GLU A 105 -7.15 9.30 -15.29
N CYS A 106 -5.82 9.44 -15.23
CA CYS A 106 -5.11 10.50 -14.53
C CYS A 106 -3.76 10.81 -15.22
N ASP A 107 -3.17 11.95 -14.87
CA ASP A 107 -1.87 12.40 -15.40
C ASP A 107 -0.73 12.25 -14.39
N MET A 108 -1.11 12.07 -13.12
CA MET A 108 -0.24 11.70 -12.01
C MET A 108 -1.04 10.82 -11.05
N ALA A 109 -0.38 9.87 -10.38
CA ALA A 109 -1.01 9.02 -9.40
C ALA A 109 -0.17 8.87 -8.15
N ILE A 110 -0.79 8.99 -6.98
CA ILE A 110 -0.21 8.64 -5.69
C ILE A 110 -0.59 7.20 -5.38
N ALA A 111 0.41 6.35 -5.16
CA ALA A 111 0.21 4.95 -4.77
C ALA A 111 0.90 4.65 -3.45
N GLY A 112 0.27 3.90 -2.54
CA GLY A 112 0.96 3.51 -1.31
C GLY A 112 0.13 2.81 -0.26
N GLY A 113 0.63 2.80 0.97
CA GLY A 113 -0.11 2.29 2.10
C GLY A 113 0.46 2.66 3.46
N VAL A 114 -0.33 2.39 4.50
CA VAL A 114 0.04 2.69 5.89
C VAL A 114 -0.43 1.61 6.86
N THR A 115 0.44 1.19 7.76
CA THR A 115 0.09 0.33 8.90
C THR A 115 0.68 0.94 10.16
N ILE A 116 -0.17 1.24 11.15
CA ILE A 116 0.26 1.71 12.47
C ILE A 116 -0.36 0.79 13.51
N GLU A 117 0.48 -0.02 14.14
CA GLU A 117 0.07 -0.95 15.18
C GLU A 117 0.01 -0.25 16.55
N LEU A 118 -1.05 -0.55 17.29
CA LEU A 118 -1.30 -0.02 18.62
C LEU A 118 -1.80 -1.13 19.55
N PRO A 119 -1.49 -1.05 20.85
CA PRO A 119 -0.60 -0.09 21.49
C PRO A 119 0.88 -0.31 21.13
N GLN A 120 1.66 0.77 21.06
CA GLN A 120 3.12 0.69 20.93
C GLN A 120 3.76 0.18 22.22
N ASN A 121 5.06 -0.16 22.15
CA ASN A 121 5.84 -0.69 23.27
C ASN A 121 5.25 -1.97 23.87
N ARG A 122 4.62 -2.79 23.03
CA ARG A 122 4.19 -4.14 23.37
C ARG A 122 4.82 -5.15 22.42
N GLY A 123 5.30 -6.25 23.00
CA GLY A 123 5.63 -7.45 22.25
C GLY A 123 4.40 -8.33 22.05
N TYR A 124 4.64 -9.55 21.61
CA TYR A 124 3.62 -10.57 21.44
C TYR A 124 4.01 -11.84 22.22
N LEU A 125 3.03 -12.70 22.45
CA LEU A 125 3.28 -14.05 22.97
C LEU A 125 3.30 -15.00 21.80
N TYR A 126 4.42 -15.72 21.64
CA TYR A 126 4.54 -16.74 20.62
C TYR A 126 3.49 -17.85 20.82
N LYS A 127 2.97 -18.37 19.70
CA LYS A 127 2.03 -19.47 19.68
C LYS A 127 2.26 -20.34 18.45
N ASP A 128 2.43 -21.64 18.69
CA ASP A 128 2.61 -22.63 17.62
C ASP A 128 1.47 -22.57 16.60
N GLY A 129 1.84 -22.55 15.31
CA GLY A 129 0.91 -22.50 14.18
C GLY A 129 0.48 -21.09 13.76
N GLU A 130 0.92 -20.05 14.46
CA GLU A 130 0.77 -18.66 14.01
C GLU A 130 2.01 -18.18 13.23
N ILE A 131 1.92 -16.99 12.64
CA ILE A 131 2.94 -16.45 11.73
C ILE A 131 4.08 -15.72 12.44
N LEU A 132 3.96 -15.45 13.74
CA LEU A 132 4.92 -14.65 14.51
C LEU A 132 6.12 -15.50 14.94
N SER A 133 7.33 -14.95 14.83
CA SER A 133 8.55 -15.66 15.21
C SER A 133 8.66 -15.91 16.72
N PRO A 134 9.31 -16.98 17.18
CA PRO A 134 9.47 -17.23 18.62
C PRO A 134 10.50 -16.32 19.29
N ASP A 135 11.40 -15.69 18.52
CA ASP A 135 12.56 -14.95 19.02
C ASP A 135 12.51 -13.44 18.70
N GLY A 136 11.45 -12.95 18.05
CA GLY A 136 11.36 -11.53 17.70
C GLY A 136 12.20 -11.13 16.50
N HIS A 137 12.65 -12.08 15.66
CA HIS A 137 13.41 -11.78 14.44
C HIS A 137 12.80 -12.40 13.19
N CYS A 138 13.00 -11.75 12.04
CA CYS A 138 12.69 -12.27 10.71
C CYS A 138 13.97 -12.84 10.08
N HIS A 139 14.12 -14.16 10.09
CA HIS A 139 15.30 -14.83 9.49
C HIS A 139 14.99 -15.30 8.06
N ALA A 140 14.70 -14.37 7.14
CA ALA A 140 14.34 -14.71 5.76
C ALA A 140 15.43 -15.56 5.08
N PHE A 141 15.02 -16.70 4.51
CA PHE A 141 15.89 -17.68 3.82
C PHE A 141 16.96 -18.37 4.67
N ASP A 142 16.97 -18.16 5.98
CA ASP A 142 17.91 -18.81 6.90
C ASP A 142 17.31 -20.11 7.46
N HIS A 143 18.14 -21.09 7.81
CA HIS A 143 17.71 -22.33 8.49
C HIS A 143 16.98 -22.09 9.83
N ARG A 144 17.12 -20.90 10.43
CA ARG A 144 16.42 -20.44 11.64
C ARG A 144 15.06 -19.81 11.36
N ALA A 145 14.59 -19.76 10.12
CA ALA A 145 13.30 -19.15 9.78
C ALA A 145 12.14 -19.85 10.53
N GLN A 146 11.50 -19.12 11.45
CA GLN A 146 10.40 -19.63 12.27
C GLN A 146 9.20 -18.66 12.38
N GLY A 147 9.14 -17.64 11.52
CA GLY A 147 8.05 -16.66 11.50
C GLY A 147 8.53 -15.26 11.12
N THR A 148 7.64 -14.28 11.29
CA THR A 148 7.89 -12.85 11.02
C THR A 148 7.61 -11.99 12.24
N VAL A 149 7.89 -10.69 12.12
CA VAL A 149 7.62 -9.66 13.11
C VAL A 149 6.91 -8.52 12.40
N PHE A 150 5.76 -8.09 12.95
CA PHE A 150 5.05 -6.96 12.39
C PHE A 150 5.70 -5.63 12.77
N GLY A 151 5.75 -4.73 11.79
CA GLY A 151 6.21 -3.36 11.94
C GLY A 151 5.11 -2.35 11.64
N SER A 152 5.32 -1.11 12.08
CA SER A 152 4.53 0.04 11.66
C SER A 152 5.31 0.84 10.62
N GLY A 153 4.62 1.37 9.63
CA GLY A 153 5.21 2.16 8.56
C GLY A 153 4.15 2.80 7.66
N ALA A 154 4.56 3.86 6.96
CA ALA A 154 3.78 4.50 5.91
C ALA A 154 4.72 4.76 4.73
N GLY A 155 4.22 4.59 3.51
CA GLY A 155 4.99 4.82 2.30
C GLY A 155 4.10 5.14 1.12
N THR A 156 4.53 6.08 0.29
CA THR A 156 3.87 6.45 -0.96
C THR A 156 4.90 6.70 -2.04
N VAL A 157 4.49 6.48 -3.29
CA VAL A 157 5.22 6.86 -4.49
C VAL A 157 4.32 7.73 -5.35
N VAL A 158 4.92 8.72 -6.02
CA VAL A 158 4.27 9.51 -7.08
C VAL A 158 4.65 8.89 -8.43
N LEU A 159 3.65 8.58 -9.23
CA LEU A 159 3.79 7.92 -10.51
C LEU A 159 3.32 8.84 -11.63
N ARG A 160 4.04 8.81 -12.74
CA ARG A 160 3.68 9.46 -14.00
C ARG A 160 3.99 8.54 -15.17
N ARG A 161 3.40 8.83 -16.33
CA ARG A 161 3.84 8.22 -17.58
C ARG A 161 5.27 8.67 -17.86
N LEU A 162 6.12 7.75 -18.30
CA LEU A 162 7.54 8.03 -18.51
C LEU A 162 7.78 9.19 -19.48
N GLN A 163 7.01 9.25 -20.57
CA GLN A 163 7.16 10.32 -21.56
C GLN A 163 6.83 11.69 -20.96
N ASP A 164 5.70 11.80 -20.25
CA ASP A 164 5.30 13.04 -19.58
C ASP A 164 6.34 13.50 -18.55
N ALA A 165 6.90 12.57 -17.77
CA ALA A 165 7.96 12.88 -16.81
C ALA A 165 9.24 13.39 -17.49
N ILE A 166 9.59 12.84 -18.66
CA ILE A 166 10.73 13.30 -19.46
C ILE A 166 10.45 14.69 -20.03
N ASP A 167 9.26 14.92 -20.59
CA ASP A 167 8.87 16.17 -21.23
C ASP A 167 8.84 17.33 -20.22
N ASP A 168 8.40 17.05 -18.99
CA ASP A 168 8.34 18.04 -17.90
C ASP A 168 9.67 18.17 -17.14
N GLY A 169 10.66 17.32 -17.43
CA GLY A 169 11.99 17.37 -16.79
C GLY A 169 11.99 16.88 -15.34
N ASP A 170 11.08 15.97 -14.99
CA ASP A 170 10.96 15.41 -13.65
C ASP A 170 12.20 14.59 -13.27
N HIS A 171 12.48 14.51 -11.98
CA HIS A 171 13.46 13.56 -11.48
C HIS A 171 12.87 12.14 -11.49
N ILE A 172 13.45 11.25 -12.30
CA ILE A 172 12.99 9.87 -12.45
C ILE A 172 13.85 8.94 -11.58
N TRP A 173 13.31 8.53 -10.43
CA TRP A 173 13.98 7.59 -9.53
C TRP A 173 14.10 6.17 -10.10
N ALA A 174 13.05 5.69 -10.76
CA ALA A 174 12.98 4.37 -11.37
C ALA A 174 11.88 4.31 -12.43
N VAL A 175 11.90 3.26 -13.25
CA VAL A 175 10.85 2.98 -14.24
C VAL A 175 10.16 1.66 -13.90
N ILE A 176 8.85 1.70 -13.69
CA ILE A 176 8.02 0.50 -13.57
C ILE A 176 7.81 -0.07 -14.97
N LYS A 177 8.55 -1.13 -15.31
CA LYS A 177 8.49 -1.76 -16.64
C LYS A 177 7.22 -2.58 -16.84
N GLY A 178 6.72 -3.23 -15.80
CA GLY A 178 5.53 -4.07 -15.83
C GLY A 178 5.11 -4.47 -14.42
N THR A 179 3.82 -4.75 -14.24
CA THR A 179 3.24 -5.23 -12.97
C THR A 179 2.16 -6.25 -13.29
N ALA A 180 1.89 -7.18 -12.38
CA ALA A 180 0.83 -8.17 -12.51
C ALA A 180 0.20 -8.46 -11.13
N VAL A 181 -1.09 -8.81 -11.13
CA VAL A 181 -1.84 -9.19 -9.94
C VAL A 181 -2.71 -10.39 -10.30
N ASN A 182 -2.62 -11.46 -9.52
CA ASN A 182 -3.48 -12.64 -9.67
C ASN A 182 -4.00 -13.12 -8.32
N ASN A 183 -4.65 -14.29 -8.31
CA ASN A 183 -5.10 -14.95 -7.10
C ASN A 183 -4.85 -16.46 -7.20
N ASP A 184 -4.32 -17.06 -6.13
CA ASP A 184 -4.03 -18.50 -6.05
C ASP A 184 -5.27 -19.39 -6.24
N GLY A 185 -6.48 -18.86 -6.02
CA GLY A 185 -7.70 -19.66 -6.02
C GLY A 185 -7.67 -20.74 -4.93
N ALA A 186 -8.20 -21.92 -5.26
CA ALA A 186 -8.36 -23.03 -4.32
C ALA A 186 -7.20 -24.04 -4.31
N ASP A 187 -6.25 -23.94 -5.25
CA ASP A 187 -5.16 -24.91 -5.41
C ASP A 187 -4.00 -24.65 -4.42
N LYS A 188 -4.32 -24.86 -3.13
CA LYS A 188 -3.42 -24.69 -2.00
C LYS A 188 -3.93 -25.43 -0.77
N ALA A 189 -3.03 -25.76 0.16
CA ALA A 189 -3.33 -26.57 1.35
C ALA A 189 -4.37 -25.93 2.30
N GLY A 190 -4.61 -24.62 2.20
CA GLY A 190 -5.62 -23.90 2.95
C GLY A 190 -5.67 -22.42 2.55
N TYR A 191 -6.66 -21.68 3.05
CA TYR A 191 -6.88 -20.27 2.67
C TYR A 191 -5.63 -19.39 2.87
N LEU A 192 -4.94 -19.59 4.00
CA LEU A 192 -3.73 -18.84 4.39
C LEU A 192 -2.43 -19.44 3.83
N ALA A 193 -2.49 -20.60 3.17
CA ALA A 193 -1.31 -21.21 2.59
C ALA A 193 -0.88 -20.48 1.32
N PRO A 194 0.43 -20.35 1.04
CA PRO A 194 0.90 -19.85 -0.26
C PRO A 194 0.66 -20.88 -1.37
N SER A 195 0.62 -20.41 -2.63
CA SER A 195 0.67 -21.28 -3.82
C SER A 195 1.91 -20.99 -4.66
N VAL A 196 2.74 -22.02 -4.89
CA VAL A 196 3.92 -21.91 -5.75
C VAL A 196 3.52 -21.60 -7.20
N GLY A 197 2.44 -22.24 -7.69
CA GLY A 197 1.95 -22.02 -9.04
C GLY A 197 1.39 -20.62 -9.25
N GLY A 198 0.61 -20.11 -8.30
CA GLY A 198 0.06 -18.75 -8.33
C GLY A 198 1.17 -17.69 -8.33
N GLN A 199 2.17 -17.83 -7.45
CA GLN A 199 3.32 -16.92 -7.40
C GLN A 199 4.15 -16.96 -8.69
N ALA A 200 4.48 -18.15 -9.20
CA ALA A 200 5.24 -18.30 -10.44
C ALA A 200 4.51 -17.68 -11.64
N ALA A 201 3.18 -17.84 -11.72
CA ALA A 201 2.37 -17.24 -12.76
C ALA A 201 2.37 -15.70 -12.69
N ALA A 202 2.25 -15.11 -11.49
CA ALA A 202 2.29 -13.66 -11.31
C ALA A 202 3.63 -13.06 -11.75
N ILE A 203 4.74 -13.72 -11.38
CA ILE A 203 6.09 -13.29 -11.78
C ILE A 203 6.27 -13.38 -13.29
N ALA A 204 5.86 -14.49 -13.91
CA ALA A 204 5.96 -14.68 -15.36
C ALA A 204 5.12 -13.66 -16.13
N GLU A 205 3.92 -13.34 -15.63
CA GLU A 205 3.05 -12.33 -16.22
C GLU A 205 3.66 -10.93 -16.10
N ALA A 206 4.23 -10.56 -14.95
CA ALA A 206 4.90 -9.28 -14.77
C ALA A 206 6.12 -9.14 -15.72
N GLN A 207 6.90 -10.20 -15.92
CA GLN A 207 8.01 -10.23 -16.89
C GLN A 207 7.52 -10.09 -18.33
N ALA A 208 6.44 -10.80 -18.69
CA ALA A 208 5.84 -10.71 -20.02
C ALA A 208 5.31 -9.30 -20.30
N MET A 209 4.63 -8.68 -19.33
CA MET A 209 4.16 -7.30 -19.42
C MET A 209 5.32 -6.30 -19.52
N ALA A 210 6.43 -6.55 -18.83
CA ALA A 210 7.63 -5.74 -18.92
C ALA A 210 8.43 -5.95 -20.22
N GLY A 211 8.16 -7.02 -20.97
CA GLY A 211 8.91 -7.41 -22.16
C GLY A 211 10.36 -7.80 -21.86
N ILE A 212 10.61 -8.41 -20.69
CA ILE A 212 11.96 -8.81 -20.24
C ILE A 212 12.06 -10.32 -20.02
N THR A 213 13.27 -10.83 -20.03
CA THR A 213 13.59 -12.22 -19.68
C THR A 213 14.20 -12.29 -18.27
N ALA A 214 14.13 -13.47 -17.63
CA ALA A 214 14.57 -13.61 -16.24
C ALA A 214 16.08 -13.37 -16.05
N ASP A 215 16.90 -13.60 -17.07
CA ASP A 215 18.35 -13.35 -17.05
C ASP A 215 18.74 -11.87 -17.05
N THR A 216 17.78 -10.95 -17.25
CA THR A 216 18.01 -9.51 -17.12
C THR A 216 17.61 -8.95 -15.76
N VAL A 217 17.23 -9.81 -14.80
CA VAL A 217 16.83 -9.40 -13.44
C VAL A 217 17.98 -9.67 -12.47
N ASP A 218 18.63 -8.58 -12.04
CA ASP A 218 19.80 -8.66 -11.15
C ASP A 218 19.43 -8.81 -9.66
N TYR A 219 18.22 -8.39 -9.28
CA TYR A 219 17.77 -8.35 -7.89
C TYR A 219 16.29 -8.65 -7.74
N VAL A 220 15.93 -9.37 -6.68
CA VAL A 220 14.55 -9.65 -6.28
C VAL A 220 14.38 -9.31 -4.81
N GLU A 221 13.51 -8.35 -4.52
CA GLU A 221 13.02 -8.07 -3.17
C GLU A 221 11.86 -9.03 -2.87
N CYS A 222 12.02 -9.91 -1.88
CA CYS A 222 11.08 -11.00 -1.56
C CYS A 222 10.28 -10.75 -0.28
#